data_AF-X1A361-F1
#
_entry.id   AF-X1A361-F1
#
_cell.length_a   1.000
_cell.length_b   1.000
_cell.length_c   1.000
_cell.angle_alpha   90.00
_cell.angle_beta   90.00
_cell.angle_gamma   90.00
#
_symmetry.space_group_name_H-M   'P 1'
#
loop_
_entity.id
_entity.type
_entity.pdbx_description
1 polymer ?
#
loop_
_entity_poly.entity_id
_entity_poly.type
_entity_poly.pdbx_seq_one_letter_code
_entity_poly.pdbx_strand_id
1 'polypeptide(L)'
;FEGKTQVYPTEVWFYQGLTDKGLPPGFNLVFYQEGGVGEYKLYSPLGDGPQALLTSYMGGPMDYMAAYSQLREFEPELSGYAMTLIPGERSDASGRPTMSSDILVNRVESTPVREIEDRYARKFLEYKDLVEVEYTANYMDCDSLVKVLKDPSGIYFVHYAIEPERLSINQYQDKFYTTLKLNGTVSTIDGKTVYQFDKTIPLEFEEEQMKQISSRPLSIRDMFPLIPGKFRLSVLVKNEISKEFTSLERMLLIPGEEDRIQMTSLLLGYRMNWNIPDNSLL
;
A
#
# COMPACT_ATOMS: atom_id res chain seq x y z
N PHE A 1 32.70 7.12 -43.68
CA PHE A 1 31.42 7.82 -43.49
C PHE A 1 30.85 7.35 -42.17
N GLU A 2 31.09 8.11 -41.11
CA GLU A 2 30.53 7.85 -39.78
C GLU A 2 29.02 8.09 -39.83
N GLY A 3 28.24 7.11 -39.36
CA GLY A 3 26.79 7.23 -39.25
C GLY A 3 26.46 8.32 -38.23
N LYS A 4 26.17 9.52 -38.71
CA LYS A 4 25.64 10.59 -37.85
C LYS A 4 24.22 10.18 -37.46
N THR A 5 24.04 9.72 -36.22
CA THR A 5 22.70 9.54 -35.65
C THR A 5 22.02 10.91 -35.62
N GLN A 6 20.90 11.04 -36.33
CA GLN A 6 20.15 12.30 -36.46
C GLN A 6 19.22 12.56 -35.27
N VAL A 7 19.11 11.57 -34.38
CA VAL A 7 18.26 11.54 -33.19
C VAL A 7 19.12 11.17 -31.98
N TYR A 8 18.84 11.73 -30.82
CA TYR A 8 19.51 11.31 -29.60
C TYR A 8 19.13 9.87 -29.22
N PRO A 9 20.00 9.15 -28.49
CA PRO A 9 19.64 7.86 -27.91
C PRO A 9 18.32 7.99 -27.14
N THR A 10 17.32 7.21 -27.57
CA THR A 10 15.95 7.32 -27.09
C THR A 10 15.36 5.93 -26.88
N GLU A 11 14.67 5.73 -25.76
CA GLU A 11 13.92 4.53 -25.44
C GLU A 11 12.44 4.85 -25.28
N VAL A 12 11.59 3.99 -25.86
CA VAL A 12 10.13 4.12 -25.75
C VAL A 12 9.58 2.90 -25.02
N TRP A 13 8.89 3.16 -23.92
CA TRP A 13 8.36 2.13 -23.03
C TRP A 13 6.84 2.21 -23.03
N PHE A 14 6.17 1.11 -23.35
CA PHE A 14 4.72 1.02 -23.37
C PHE A 14 4.19 0.41 -22.07
N TYR A 15 3.22 1.08 -21.46
CA TYR A 15 2.54 0.65 -20.24
C TYR A 15 1.04 0.49 -20.50
N GLN A 16 0.45 -0.56 -19.93
CA GLN A 16 -0.98 -0.86 -20.06
C GLN A 16 -1.54 -1.46 -18.77
N GLY A 17 -2.85 -1.34 -18.57
CA GLY A 17 -3.56 -2.01 -17.47
C GLY A 17 -3.38 -1.37 -16.08
N LEU A 18 -2.89 -0.12 -16.01
CA LEU A 18 -2.71 0.62 -14.76
C LEU A 18 -3.89 1.57 -14.44
N THR A 19 -5.09 1.21 -14.91
CA THR A 19 -6.31 2.02 -14.71
C THR A 19 -6.75 2.09 -13.25
N ASP A 20 -6.44 1.05 -12.49
CA ASP A 20 -6.60 0.96 -11.03
C ASP A 20 -5.83 2.08 -10.29
N LYS A 21 -4.74 2.56 -10.88
CA LYS A 21 -3.91 3.67 -10.34
C LYS A 21 -4.32 5.05 -10.88
N GLY A 22 -5.44 5.16 -11.57
CA GLY A 22 -5.91 6.42 -12.18
C GLY A 22 -5.11 6.89 -13.40
N LEU A 23 -4.32 5.99 -13.98
CA LEU A 23 -3.58 6.21 -15.23
C LEU A 23 -4.41 5.78 -16.45
N PRO A 24 -4.11 6.27 -17.66
CA PRO A 24 -4.77 5.83 -18.89
C PRO A 24 -4.65 4.31 -19.13
N PRO A 25 -5.58 3.69 -19.86
CA PRO A 25 -5.59 2.24 -20.11
C PRO A 25 -4.35 1.74 -20.86
N GLY A 26 -3.73 2.62 -21.65
CA GLY A 26 -2.41 2.41 -22.23
C GLY A 26 -1.74 3.76 -22.51
N PHE A 27 -0.43 3.84 -22.29
CA PHE A 27 0.37 5.04 -22.56
C PHE A 27 1.84 4.68 -22.77
N ASN A 28 2.60 5.60 -23.35
CA ASN A 28 4.03 5.45 -23.59
C ASN A 28 4.80 6.42 -22.70
N LEU A 29 5.99 6.03 -22.26
CA LEU A 29 6.99 6.94 -21.71
C LEU A 29 8.19 6.93 -22.66
N VAL A 30 8.69 8.12 -22.95
CA VAL A 30 9.86 8.31 -23.81
C VAL A 30 10.99 8.81 -22.94
N PHE A 31 12.14 8.16 -23.02
CA PHE A 31 13.35 8.53 -22.31
C PHE A 31 14.42 8.88 -23.32
N TYR A 32 15.12 9.99 -23.15
CA TYR A 32 16.17 10.41 -24.08
C TYR A 32 17.42 10.92 -23.36
N GLN A 33 18.57 10.79 -24.01
CA GLN A 33 19.83 11.38 -23.54
C GLN A 33 19.99 12.77 -24.14
N GLU A 34 19.71 13.81 -23.35
CA GLU A 34 19.91 15.20 -23.75
C GLU A 34 21.39 15.45 -24.10
N GLY A 35 21.67 15.86 -25.34
CA GLY A 35 23.04 16.08 -25.81
C GLY A 35 23.82 14.80 -26.15
N GLY A 36 23.17 13.62 -26.09
CA GLY A 36 23.73 12.34 -26.52
C GLY A 36 24.74 11.70 -25.57
N VAL A 37 24.91 12.26 -24.37
CA VAL A 37 25.79 11.75 -23.33
C VAL A 37 25.14 11.96 -21.96
N GLY A 38 25.15 10.95 -21.10
CA GLY A 38 24.69 11.04 -19.71
C GLY A 38 23.47 10.18 -19.40
N GLU A 39 22.76 10.53 -18.34
CA GLU A 39 21.58 9.81 -17.87
C GLU A 39 20.37 10.06 -18.78
N TYR A 40 19.50 9.06 -18.88
CA TYR A 40 18.22 9.19 -19.57
C TYR A 40 17.28 10.09 -18.78
N LYS A 41 16.69 11.07 -19.45
CA LYS A 41 15.66 11.95 -18.90
C LYS A 41 14.30 11.59 -19.48
N LEU A 42 13.27 11.71 -18.65
CA LEU A 42 11.89 11.54 -19.08
C LEU A 42 11.49 12.71 -19.98
N TYR A 43 11.03 12.40 -21.19
CA TYR A 43 10.60 13.37 -22.19
C TYR A 43 9.19 13.88 -21.90
N SER A 44 9.03 15.20 -21.90
CA SER A 44 7.74 15.89 -21.92
C SER A 44 7.49 16.46 -23.32
N PRO A 45 6.43 16.02 -24.02
CA PRO A 45 6.07 16.61 -25.31
C PRO A 45 5.88 18.13 -25.27
N LEU A 46 5.28 18.69 -24.21
CA LEU A 46 5.05 20.14 -24.10
C LEU A 46 6.29 20.91 -23.64
N GLY A 47 7.04 20.36 -22.68
CA GLY A 47 8.20 21.00 -22.06
C GLY A 47 9.43 20.97 -22.95
N ASP A 48 9.74 19.81 -23.55
CA ASP A 48 10.94 19.60 -24.36
C ASP A 48 10.64 19.81 -25.85
N GLY A 49 9.51 19.28 -26.32
CA GLY A 49 9.09 19.31 -27.72
C GLY A 49 9.90 18.38 -28.65
N PRO A 50 9.38 18.07 -29.85
CA PRO A 50 10.01 17.11 -30.77
C PRO A 50 11.45 17.48 -31.17
N GLN A 51 11.77 18.78 -31.15
CA GLN A 51 13.12 19.27 -31.41
C GLN A 51 14.17 18.73 -30.44
N ALA A 52 13.80 18.41 -29.19
CA ALA A 52 14.72 17.91 -28.17
C ALA A 52 15.24 16.50 -28.49
N LEU A 53 14.52 15.74 -29.32
CA LEU A 53 14.93 14.41 -29.75
C LEU A 53 15.92 14.46 -30.93
N LEU A 54 16.06 15.60 -31.61
CA LEU A 54 16.92 15.75 -32.79
C LEU A 54 18.32 16.23 -32.41
N THR A 55 19.36 15.62 -32.99
CA THR A 55 20.76 16.06 -32.77
C THR A 55 21.11 17.33 -33.53
N SER A 56 20.35 17.66 -34.58
CA SER A 56 20.57 18.84 -35.42
C SER A 56 19.26 19.45 -35.93
N TYR A 57 18.59 20.19 -35.04
CA TYR A 57 17.43 21.00 -35.40
C TYR A 57 17.85 22.47 -35.63
N MET A 58 17.52 23.03 -36.80
CA MET A 58 17.86 24.40 -37.19
C MET A 58 16.65 25.35 -37.24
N GLY A 59 15.48 24.90 -36.79
CA GLY A 59 14.25 25.71 -36.75
C GLY A 59 14.07 26.50 -35.44
N GLY A 60 12.95 27.21 -35.33
CA GLY A 60 12.61 27.97 -34.13
C GLY A 60 12.21 27.06 -32.95
N PRO A 61 12.51 27.41 -31.68
CA PRO A 61 12.13 26.60 -30.51
C PRO A 61 10.61 26.34 -30.36
N MET A 62 9.78 27.13 -31.05
CA MET A 62 8.31 27.03 -31.00
C MET A 62 7.72 26.36 -32.26
N ASP A 63 8.56 25.90 -33.19
CA ASP A 63 8.16 25.31 -34.47
C ASP A 63 8.02 23.78 -34.38
N TYR A 64 7.20 23.32 -33.43
CA TYR A 64 6.98 21.90 -33.12
C TYR A 64 6.61 21.07 -34.35
N MET A 65 5.83 21.62 -35.28
CA MET A 65 5.39 20.92 -36.48
C MET A 65 6.54 20.68 -37.48
N ALA A 66 7.45 21.64 -37.62
CA ALA A 66 8.63 21.47 -38.46
C ALA A 66 9.60 20.46 -37.85
N ALA A 67 9.79 20.50 -36.52
CA ALA A 67 10.58 19.52 -35.79
C ALA A 67 9.99 18.11 -35.91
N TYR A 68 8.67 17.97 -35.79
CA TYR A 68 7.97 16.70 -35.98
C TYR A 68 8.10 16.15 -37.40
N SER A 69 7.96 17.01 -38.42
CA SER A 69 8.15 16.58 -39.82
C SER A 69 9.56 16.06 -40.06
N GLN A 70 10.57 16.73 -39.51
CA GLN A 70 11.97 16.31 -39.61
C GLN A 70 12.23 15.01 -38.82
N LEU A 71 11.67 14.88 -37.62
CA LEU A 71 11.76 13.66 -36.83
C LEU A 71 11.09 12.47 -37.52
N ARG A 72 9.95 12.68 -38.17
CA ARG A 72 9.26 11.66 -38.96
C ARG A 72 10.04 11.21 -40.19
N GLU A 73 10.86 12.09 -40.77
CA GLU A 73 11.73 11.74 -41.89
C GLU A 73 12.89 10.85 -41.45
N PHE A 74 13.45 11.09 -40.26
CA PHE A 74 14.57 10.31 -39.73
C PHE A 74 14.15 9.04 -39.02
N GLU A 75 13.18 9.14 -38.10
CA GLU A 75 12.69 8.03 -37.27
C GLU A 75 11.15 8.06 -37.18
N PRO A 76 10.46 7.43 -38.15
CA PRO A 76 9.00 7.41 -38.22
C PRO A 76 8.34 6.81 -36.97
N GLU A 77 8.93 5.77 -36.38
CA GLU A 77 8.39 5.12 -35.19
C GLU A 77 8.42 6.04 -33.98
N LEU A 78 9.53 6.74 -33.74
CA LEU A 78 9.68 7.69 -32.65
C LEU A 78 8.78 8.92 -32.82
N SER A 79 8.57 9.36 -34.07
CA SER A 79 7.72 10.51 -34.37
C SER A 79 6.31 10.35 -33.81
N GLY A 80 5.76 9.12 -33.76
CA GLY A 80 4.45 8.82 -33.21
C GLY A 80 4.27 9.20 -31.74
N TYR A 81 5.35 9.32 -30.98
CA TYR A 81 5.35 9.63 -29.54
C TYR A 81 5.84 11.05 -29.22
N ALA A 82 6.32 11.78 -30.22
CA ALA A 82 6.93 13.11 -30.02
C ALA A 82 5.91 14.19 -29.65
N MET A 83 4.64 14.02 -30.08
CA MET A 83 3.55 14.98 -29.86
C MET A 83 2.55 14.53 -28.79
N THR A 84 2.44 13.22 -28.55
CA THR A 84 1.56 12.65 -27.53
C THR A 84 2.14 11.33 -27.00
N LEU A 85 2.01 11.12 -25.70
CA LEU A 85 2.34 9.88 -25.04
C LEU A 85 1.16 8.90 -24.98
N ILE A 86 -0.06 9.36 -25.26
CA ILE A 86 -1.29 8.59 -25.14
C ILE A 86 -1.75 8.11 -26.53
N PRO A 87 -1.81 6.79 -26.78
CA PRO A 87 -2.31 6.25 -28.04
C PRO A 87 -3.74 6.70 -28.35
N GLY A 88 -3.96 7.16 -29.60
CA GLY A 88 -5.28 7.58 -30.07
C GLY A 88 -5.66 9.02 -29.71
N GLU A 89 -4.85 9.72 -28.92
CA GLU A 89 -5.04 11.15 -28.67
C GLU A 89 -4.56 11.97 -29.88
N ARG A 90 -5.36 12.94 -30.30
CA ARG A 90 -5.00 13.83 -31.41
C ARG A 90 -4.29 15.06 -30.84
N SER A 91 -3.17 15.43 -31.45
CA SER A 91 -2.52 16.71 -31.20
C SER A 91 -3.48 17.87 -31.48
N ASP A 92 -3.29 18.99 -30.77
CA ASP A 92 -4.14 20.17 -30.92
C ASP A 92 -4.17 20.64 -32.38
N ALA A 93 -5.29 21.22 -32.82
CA ALA A 93 -5.48 21.73 -34.18
C ALA A 93 -4.41 22.76 -34.57
N SER A 94 -3.75 23.35 -33.58
CA SER A 94 -2.65 24.30 -33.69
C SER A 94 -1.28 23.66 -33.99
N GLY A 95 -1.18 22.32 -34.10
CA GLY A 95 0.08 21.60 -34.34
C GLY A 95 1.01 21.56 -33.12
N ARG A 96 0.44 21.66 -31.92
CA ARG A 96 1.15 21.66 -30.64
C ARG A 96 0.90 20.37 -29.85
N PRO A 97 1.88 19.93 -29.03
CA PRO A 97 1.69 18.86 -28.05
C PRO A 97 0.54 19.17 -27.09
N THR A 98 -0.18 18.12 -26.65
CA THR A 98 -1.32 18.29 -25.72
C THR A 98 -0.87 18.25 -24.26
N MET A 99 -1.56 19.01 -23.41
CA MET A 99 -1.32 19.02 -21.95
C MET A 99 -1.60 17.67 -21.28
N SER A 100 -2.34 16.77 -21.93
CA SER A 100 -2.68 15.44 -21.41
C SER A 100 -1.43 14.60 -21.15
N SER A 101 -0.38 14.77 -21.95
CA SER A 101 0.89 14.06 -21.78
C SER A 101 1.63 14.53 -20.52
N ASP A 102 1.59 15.83 -20.19
CA ASP A 102 2.20 16.32 -18.94
C ASP A 102 1.37 15.95 -17.71
N ILE A 103 0.05 15.95 -17.84
CA ILE A 103 -0.83 15.44 -16.77
C ILE A 103 -0.52 13.96 -16.53
N LEU A 104 -0.26 13.16 -17.57
CA LEU A 104 0.18 11.79 -17.45
C LEU A 104 1.54 11.70 -16.74
N VAL A 105 2.55 12.44 -17.18
CA VAL A 105 3.89 12.44 -16.55
C VAL A 105 3.80 12.82 -15.07
N ASN A 106 3.10 13.91 -14.75
CA ASN A 106 2.86 14.34 -13.36
C ASN A 106 2.09 13.27 -12.56
N ARG A 107 1.11 12.60 -13.19
CA ARG A 107 0.41 11.49 -12.52
C ARG A 107 1.37 10.36 -12.23
N VAL A 108 2.17 9.91 -13.19
CA VAL A 108 3.17 8.85 -13.00
C VAL A 108 4.17 9.20 -11.89
N GLU A 109 4.66 10.44 -11.83
CA GLU A 109 5.54 10.91 -10.75
C GLU A 109 4.82 10.95 -9.39
N SER A 110 3.55 11.34 -9.38
CA SER A 110 2.74 11.41 -8.15
C SER A 110 2.09 10.08 -7.74
N THR A 111 2.04 9.06 -8.62
CA THR A 111 1.41 7.77 -8.33
C THR A 111 2.07 7.07 -7.14
N PRO A 112 3.41 6.99 -7.04
CA PRO A 112 4.06 6.48 -5.83
C PRO A 112 3.63 7.25 -4.59
N VAL A 113 3.55 8.58 -4.67
CA VAL A 113 3.16 9.45 -3.54
C VAL A 113 1.67 9.30 -3.18
N ARG A 114 0.81 9.00 -4.16
CA ARG A 114 -0.63 8.76 -3.95
C ARG A 114 -0.94 7.36 -3.43
N GLU A 115 -0.17 6.35 -3.84
CA GLU A 115 -0.23 5.01 -3.24
C GLU A 115 0.30 5.02 -1.81
N ILE A 116 1.22 5.93 -1.49
CA ILE A 116 1.66 6.24 -0.13
C ILE A 116 0.60 7.16 0.52
N GLU A 117 -0.56 6.60 0.87
CA GLU A 117 -1.61 7.31 1.61
C GLU A 117 -1.03 8.11 2.80
N ASP A 118 -1.60 9.28 3.11
CA ASP A 118 -1.29 10.13 4.27
C ASP A 118 -1.31 9.41 5.65
N ARG A 119 -1.79 8.16 5.72
CA ARG A 119 -1.63 7.25 6.88
C ARG A 119 -0.19 6.73 7.02
N TYR A 120 0.51 6.52 5.92
CA TYR A 120 1.87 5.98 5.85
C TYR A 120 2.90 6.90 6.50
N ALA A 121 2.95 8.18 6.11
CA ALA A 121 3.93 9.13 6.67
C ALA A 121 3.72 9.34 8.18
N ARG A 122 2.47 9.30 8.63
CA ARG A 122 2.11 9.44 10.06
C ARG A 122 2.51 8.19 10.87
N LYS A 123 2.30 7.00 10.32
CA LYS A 123 2.72 5.74 10.94
C LYS A 123 4.22 5.44 10.81
N PHE A 124 4.89 5.82 9.72
CA PHE A 124 6.33 5.62 9.53
C PHE A 124 7.15 6.40 10.57
N LEU A 125 6.73 7.63 10.89
CA LEU A 125 7.36 8.45 11.93
C LEU A 125 7.09 7.94 13.36
N GLU A 126 5.94 7.33 13.64
CA GLU A 126 5.67 6.63 14.92
C GLU A 126 6.37 5.25 15.00
N TYR A 127 6.53 4.62 13.83
CA TYR A 127 7.14 3.33 13.47
C TYR A 127 8.63 3.10 13.69
N LYS A 128 9.42 4.19 13.58
CA LYS A 128 10.84 4.10 13.21
C LYS A 128 11.70 3.27 14.17
N ASP A 129 11.31 3.20 15.44
CA ASP A 129 12.08 2.52 16.50
C ASP A 129 11.49 1.16 16.93
N LEU A 130 10.37 0.70 16.33
CA LEU A 130 9.63 -0.48 16.80
C LEU A 130 9.48 -1.63 15.77
N VAL A 131 9.88 -1.45 14.51
CA VAL A 131 9.68 -2.48 13.48
C VAL A 131 10.92 -2.63 12.61
N GLU A 132 11.62 -3.76 12.77
CA GLU A 132 12.64 -4.22 11.82
C GLU A 132 12.06 -4.20 10.40
N VAL A 133 12.83 -3.59 9.51
CA VAL A 133 12.49 -3.22 8.13
C VAL A 133 12.37 -4.47 7.27
N GLU A 134 11.29 -5.23 7.42
CA GLU A 134 10.82 -6.13 6.37
C GLU A 134 9.28 -6.15 6.35
N TYR A 135 8.72 -5.88 5.16
CA TYR A 135 7.31 -6.00 4.77
C TYR A 135 6.42 -4.77 4.99
N THR A 136 6.70 -3.69 4.27
CA THR A 136 5.98 -2.40 4.34
C THR A 136 5.16 -2.05 3.08
N ALA A 137 5.01 -2.97 2.13
CA ALA A 137 4.40 -2.64 0.82
C ALA A 137 2.91 -2.98 0.67
N ASN A 138 2.35 -3.89 1.49
CA ASN A 138 0.99 -4.41 1.27
C ASN A 138 0.12 -4.28 2.54
N TYR A 139 -0.28 -3.06 2.91
CA TYR A 139 -1.26 -2.87 3.99
C TYR A 139 -2.63 -3.39 3.56
N MET A 140 -3.34 -4.03 4.50
CA MET A 140 -4.71 -4.50 4.33
C MET A 140 -5.56 -4.03 5.51
N ASP A 141 -6.80 -3.62 5.24
CA ASP A 141 -7.68 -3.16 6.30
C ASP A 141 -8.18 -4.31 7.19
N CYS A 142 -8.66 -3.96 8.38
CA CYS A 142 -9.23 -4.94 9.30
C CYS A 142 -10.34 -4.35 10.15
N ASP A 143 -11.31 -5.19 10.47
CA ASP A 143 -12.21 -4.95 11.58
C ASP A 143 -11.54 -5.34 12.88
N SER A 144 -11.83 -4.60 13.94
CA SER A 144 -11.24 -4.88 15.25
C SER A 144 -12.16 -4.50 16.39
N LEU A 145 -12.07 -5.26 17.47
CA LEU A 145 -12.81 -5.02 18.69
C LEU A 145 -11.88 -5.17 19.89
N VAL A 146 -11.86 -4.16 20.75
CA VAL A 146 -11.13 -4.21 22.02
C VAL A 146 -12.09 -3.94 23.17
N LYS A 147 -12.09 -4.82 24.16
CA LYS A 147 -12.94 -4.73 25.35
C LYS A 147 -12.10 -5.00 26.59
N VAL A 148 -12.24 -4.13 27.58
CA VAL A 148 -11.64 -4.33 28.90
C VAL A 148 -12.72 -4.90 29.81
N LEU A 149 -12.49 -6.09 30.34
CA LEU A 149 -13.42 -6.80 31.23
C LEU A 149 -12.72 -7.08 32.56
N LYS A 150 -13.46 -6.91 33.65
CA LYS A 150 -12.99 -7.27 34.98
C LYS A 150 -13.38 -8.72 35.26
N ASP A 151 -12.40 -9.55 35.55
CA ASP A 151 -12.63 -10.92 35.98
C ASP A 151 -13.10 -10.96 37.45
N PRO A 152 -13.88 -11.98 37.89
CA PRO A 152 -14.28 -12.13 39.29
C PRO A 152 -13.10 -12.14 40.30
N SER A 153 -11.89 -12.51 39.86
CA SER A 153 -10.66 -12.40 40.67
C SER A 153 -10.20 -10.97 40.98
N GLY A 154 -10.79 -9.96 40.31
CA GLY A 154 -10.44 -8.55 40.46
C GLY A 154 -9.45 -8.03 39.42
N ILE A 155 -8.86 -8.91 38.60
CA ILE A 155 -7.91 -8.56 37.55
C ILE A 155 -8.66 -8.07 36.30
N TYR A 156 -8.15 -7.02 35.65
CA TYR A 156 -8.67 -6.56 34.37
C TYR A 156 -7.98 -7.28 33.21
N PHE A 157 -8.77 -7.83 32.30
CA PHE A 157 -8.32 -8.43 31.07
C PHE A 157 -8.70 -7.56 29.88
N VAL A 158 -7.73 -7.37 28.99
CA VAL A 158 -7.94 -6.72 27.71
C VAL A 158 -8.18 -7.82 26.69
N HIS A 159 -9.42 -7.93 26.22
CA HIS A 159 -9.79 -8.80 25.12
C HIS A 159 -9.64 -8.02 23.83
N TYR A 160 -8.97 -8.61 22.84
CA TYR A 160 -8.92 -8.07 21.49
C TYR A 160 -9.35 -9.12 20.46
N ALA A 161 -9.99 -8.64 19.41
CA ALA A 161 -10.29 -9.38 18.20
C ALA A 161 -9.84 -8.56 17.00
N ILE A 162 -9.17 -9.21 16.05
CA ILE A 162 -8.76 -8.62 14.77
C ILE A 162 -9.26 -9.53 13.65
N GLU A 163 -9.97 -8.95 12.71
CA GLU A 163 -10.56 -9.59 11.54
C GLU A 163 -10.00 -8.93 10.29
N PRO A 164 -8.93 -9.48 9.70
CA PRO A 164 -8.37 -8.96 8.45
C PRO A 164 -9.41 -9.06 7.32
N GLU A 165 -9.43 -8.07 6.42
CA GLU A 165 -10.40 -7.99 5.31
C GLU A 165 -10.38 -9.25 4.42
N ARG A 166 -9.17 -9.80 4.18
CA ARG A 166 -8.98 -11.05 3.46
C ARG A 166 -7.84 -11.86 4.07
N LEU A 167 -7.85 -13.16 3.83
CA LEU A 167 -6.74 -14.04 4.15
C LEU A 167 -6.08 -14.52 2.86
N SER A 168 -4.89 -14.00 2.57
CA SER A 168 -4.09 -14.48 1.45
C SER A 168 -3.32 -15.74 1.84
N ILE A 169 -3.35 -16.73 0.97
CA ILE A 169 -2.76 -18.04 1.16
C ILE A 169 -1.95 -18.41 -0.07
N ASN A 170 -0.96 -19.27 0.11
CA ASN A 170 -0.22 -19.87 -0.99
C ASN A 170 -0.69 -21.30 -1.23
N GLN A 171 -0.51 -21.79 -2.45
CA GLN A 171 -0.82 -23.17 -2.80
C GLN A 171 0.49 -23.89 -3.17
N TYR A 172 0.69 -25.06 -2.59
CA TYR A 172 1.74 -25.97 -3.01
C TYR A 172 1.15 -27.37 -3.15
N GLN A 173 1.14 -27.90 -4.38
CA GLN A 173 0.43 -29.13 -4.75
C GLN A 173 -1.06 -29.04 -4.36
N ASP A 174 -1.56 -29.98 -3.56
CA ASP A 174 -2.96 -30.07 -3.12
C ASP A 174 -3.20 -29.43 -1.74
N LYS A 175 -2.22 -28.68 -1.23
CA LYS A 175 -2.29 -28.02 0.09
C LYS A 175 -2.18 -26.51 -0.01
N PHE A 176 -3.00 -25.84 0.79
CA PHE A 176 -2.97 -24.40 0.96
C PHE A 176 -2.37 -24.06 2.32
N TYR A 177 -1.49 -23.06 2.38
CA TYR A 177 -0.84 -22.70 3.62
C TYR A 177 -0.56 -21.20 3.71
N THR A 178 -0.51 -20.71 4.94
CA THR A 178 -0.03 -19.37 5.28
C THR A 178 0.50 -19.34 6.70
N THR A 179 1.40 -18.40 6.99
CA THR A 179 1.90 -18.17 8.35
C THR A 179 1.63 -16.73 8.74
N LEU A 180 0.89 -16.54 9.83
CA LEU A 180 0.60 -15.24 10.39
C LEU A 180 1.48 -14.98 11.61
N LYS A 181 2.24 -13.88 11.59
CA LYS A 181 2.99 -13.38 12.74
C LYS A 181 2.23 -12.24 13.39
N LEU A 182 2.00 -12.34 14.69
CA LEU A 182 1.25 -11.36 15.46
C LEU A 182 2.17 -10.78 16.52
N ASN A 183 2.41 -9.47 16.43
CA ASN A 183 3.22 -8.71 17.34
C ASN A 183 2.36 -7.68 18.07
N GLY A 184 2.20 -7.82 19.38
CA GLY A 184 1.45 -6.87 20.20
C GLY A 184 2.34 -6.15 21.19
N THR A 185 2.14 -4.85 21.32
CA THR A 185 2.83 -3.99 22.29
C THR A 185 1.82 -3.13 23.03
N VAL A 186 2.01 -3.03 24.34
CA VAL A 186 1.26 -2.15 25.23
C VAL A 186 2.23 -1.18 25.85
N SER A 187 2.05 0.11 25.59
CA SER A 187 2.87 1.18 26.14
C SER A 187 2.05 2.13 27.01
N THR A 188 2.71 2.75 27.97
CA THR A 188 2.16 3.92 28.69
C THR A 188 2.01 5.12 27.76
N ILE A 189 1.25 6.13 28.17
CA ILE A 189 1.15 7.40 27.41
C ILE A 189 2.51 8.08 27.23
N ASP A 190 3.44 7.84 28.15
CA ASP A 190 4.82 8.36 28.13
C ASP A 190 5.75 7.55 27.21
N GLY A 191 5.22 6.57 26.47
CA GLY A 191 5.96 5.77 25.49
C GLY A 191 6.72 4.57 26.07
N LYS A 192 6.69 4.36 27.39
CA LYS A 192 7.35 3.19 28.01
C LYS A 192 6.53 1.92 27.76
N THR A 193 7.14 0.91 27.14
CA THR A 193 6.55 -0.43 26.96
C THR A 193 6.35 -1.13 28.30
N VAL A 194 5.12 -1.59 28.54
CA VAL A 194 4.69 -2.31 29.75
C VAL A 194 4.52 -3.78 29.48
N TYR A 195 4.07 -4.13 28.28
CA TYR A 195 3.84 -5.51 27.88
C TYR A 195 4.09 -5.67 26.38
N GLN A 196 4.65 -6.79 25.97
CA GLN A 196 4.87 -7.14 24.58
C GLN A 196 4.68 -8.65 24.41
N PHE A 197 4.14 -9.05 23.26
CA PHE A 197 3.97 -10.44 22.91
C PHE A 197 4.19 -10.66 21.40
N ASP A 198 4.69 -11.85 21.08
CA ASP A 198 4.86 -12.34 19.72
C ASP A 198 4.21 -13.73 19.63
N LYS A 199 3.38 -13.94 18.61
CA LYS A 199 2.74 -15.22 18.32
C LYS A 199 2.85 -15.53 16.84
N THR A 200 3.27 -16.75 16.52
CA THR A 200 3.25 -17.28 15.15
C THR A 200 2.11 -18.28 15.03
N ILE A 201 1.23 -18.07 14.05
CA ILE A 201 0.06 -18.90 13.77
C ILE A 201 0.24 -19.52 12.37
N PRO A 202 0.74 -20.76 12.28
CA PRO A 202 0.74 -21.50 11.03
C PRO A 202 -0.67 -21.98 10.71
N LEU A 203 -1.10 -21.77 9.47
CA LEU A 203 -2.40 -22.18 8.95
C LEU A 203 -2.16 -23.09 7.74
N GLU A 204 -2.72 -24.29 7.78
CA GLU A 204 -2.71 -25.25 6.68
C GLU A 204 -4.14 -25.73 6.41
N PHE A 205 -4.52 -25.79 5.13
CA PHE A 205 -5.86 -26.15 4.67
C PHE A 205 -5.78 -27.11 3.48
N GLU A 206 -6.69 -28.07 3.46
CA GLU A 206 -6.95 -28.94 2.30
C GLU A 206 -7.94 -28.28 1.33
N GLU A 207 -8.04 -28.77 0.09
CA GLU A 207 -8.90 -28.19 -0.95
C GLU A 207 -10.38 -28.10 -0.54
N GLU A 208 -10.90 -29.12 0.14
CA GLU A 208 -12.28 -29.13 0.65
C GLU A 208 -12.52 -28.09 1.75
N GLN A 209 -11.52 -27.89 2.63
CA GLN A 209 -11.58 -26.90 3.72
C GLN A 209 -11.49 -25.48 3.18
N MET A 210 -10.70 -25.27 2.12
CA MET A 210 -10.56 -23.97 1.47
C MET A 210 -11.87 -23.45 0.86
N LYS A 211 -12.68 -24.33 0.27
CA LYS A 211 -13.99 -23.96 -0.27
C LYS A 211 -14.95 -23.46 0.81
N GLN A 212 -14.79 -23.92 2.06
CA GLN A 212 -15.60 -23.46 3.19
C GLN A 212 -15.03 -22.18 3.82
N ILE A 213 -13.71 -22.08 3.95
CA ILE A 213 -13.03 -20.98 4.66
C ILE A 213 -12.94 -19.71 3.81
N SER A 214 -12.83 -19.83 2.47
CA SER A 214 -12.87 -18.67 1.56
C SER A 214 -14.12 -17.80 1.70
N SER A 215 -15.22 -18.37 2.21
CA SER A 215 -16.49 -17.65 2.44
C SER A 215 -16.61 -17.02 3.84
N ARG A 216 -15.64 -17.23 4.74
CA ARG A 216 -15.71 -16.81 6.14
C ARG A 216 -14.54 -15.88 6.51
N PRO A 217 -14.78 -14.77 7.21
CA PRO A 217 -13.71 -13.91 7.70
C PRO A 217 -12.89 -14.63 8.78
N LEU A 218 -11.56 -14.46 8.73
CA LEU A 218 -10.66 -14.95 9.77
C LEU A 218 -10.74 -14.01 10.98
N SER A 219 -10.94 -14.55 12.18
CA SER A 219 -11.02 -13.78 13.42
C SER A 219 -9.97 -14.27 14.41
N ILE A 220 -8.95 -13.45 14.67
CA ILE A 220 -7.90 -13.73 15.64
C ILE A 220 -8.29 -13.07 16.96
N ARG A 221 -8.42 -13.86 18.02
CA ARG A 221 -8.89 -13.40 19.34
C ARG A 221 -7.95 -13.85 20.43
N ASP A 222 -7.71 -12.95 21.38
CA ASP A 222 -6.88 -13.24 22.53
C ASP A 222 -7.21 -12.33 23.71
N MET A 223 -6.58 -12.62 24.85
CA MET A 223 -6.66 -11.77 26.02
C MET A 223 -5.36 -11.76 26.82
N PHE A 224 -5.10 -10.65 27.50
CA PHE A 224 -3.99 -10.54 28.44
C PHE A 224 -4.40 -9.68 29.65
N PRO A 225 -3.83 -9.94 30.84
CA PRO A 225 -4.09 -9.14 32.03
C PRO A 225 -3.33 -7.82 31.96
N LEU A 226 -3.92 -6.74 32.49
CA LEU A 226 -3.26 -5.43 32.57
C LEU A 226 -3.68 -4.68 33.83
N ILE A 227 -2.74 -3.95 34.44
CA ILE A 227 -2.95 -3.17 35.66
C ILE A 227 -3.71 -1.86 35.40
N PRO A 228 -4.31 -1.23 36.43
CA PRO A 228 -4.96 0.07 36.28
C PRO A 228 -4.04 1.15 35.71
N GLY A 229 -4.58 1.98 34.81
CA GLY A 229 -3.81 3.04 34.14
C GLY A 229 -4.29 3.35 32.73
N LYS A 230 -3.56 4.28 32.08
CA LYS A 230 -3.78 4.68 30.68
C LYS A 230 -2.67 4.10 29.81
N PHE A 231 -3.06 3.37 28.78
CA PHE A 231 -2.13 2.68 27.89
C PHE A 231 -2.52 2.84 26.42
N ARG A 232 -1.55 2.64 25.52
CA ARG A 232 -1.76 2.48 24.08
C ARG A 232 -1.46 1.02 23.73
N LEU A 233 -2.46 0.33 23.20
CA LEU A 233 -2.31 -1.00 22.60
C LEU A 233 -2.04 -0.82 21.11
N SER A 234 -0.99 -1.47 20.62
CA SER A 234 -0.69 -1.63 19.20
C SER A 234 -0.51 -3.12 18.90
N VAL A 235 -1.28 -3.65 17.96
CA VAL A 235 -1.17 -5.04 17.51
C VAL A 235 -0.96 -5.05 16.01
N LEU A 236 0.07 -5.73 15.56
CA LEU A 236 0.46 -5.89 14.17
C LEU A 236 0.32 -7.35 13.79
N VAL A 237 -0.39 -7.63 12.70
CA VAL A 237 -0.52 -8.97 12.13
C VAL A 237 0.11 -8.95 10.75
N LYS A 238 1.09 -9.80 10.52
CA LYS A 238 1.82 -9.94 9.25
C LYS A 238 1.57 -11.32 8.67
N ASN A 239 1.37 -11.41 7.37
CA ASN A 239 1.37 -12.64 6.60
C ASN A 239 2.74 -12.82 5.95
N GLU A 240 3.48 -13.84 6.35
CA GLU A 240 4.85 -14.05 5.87
C GLU A 240 4.92 -14.41 4.39
N ILE A 241 3.86 -14.99 3.84
CA ILE A 241 3.86 -15.43 2.44
C ILE A 241 3.38 -14.34 1.50
N SER A 242 2.22 -13.74 1.77
CA SER A 242 1.67 -12.68 0.91
C SER A 242 2.36 -11.33 1.10
N LYS A 243 3.20 -11.22 2.15
CA LYS A 243 3.87 -9.98 2.55
C LYS A 243 2.87 -8.86 2.92
N GLU A 244 1.62 -9.23 3.21
CA GLU A 244 0.57 -8.33 3.65
C GLU A 244 0.61 -8.15 5.17
N PHE A 245 0.16 -6.99 5.65
CA PHE A 245 0.02 -6.75 7.08
C PHE A 245 -1.22 -5.91 7.40
N THR A 246 -1.71 -6.07 8.62
CA THR A 246 -2.77 -5.24 9.19
C THR A 246 -2.42 -4.82 10.63
N SER A 247 -3.01 -3.73 11.10
CA SER A 247 -2.66 -3.13 12.40
C SER A 247 -3.88 -2.62 13.13
N LEU A 248 -3.95 -2.92 14.43
CA LEU A 248 -4.92 -2.39 15.38
C LEU A 248 -4.21 -1.47 16.36
N GLU A 249 -4.78 -0.28 16.58
CA GLU A 249 -4.34 0.63 17.63
C GLU A 249 -5.51 1.14 18.45
N ARG A 250 -5.37 1.10 19.78
CA ARG A 250 -6.42 1.59 20.68
C ARG A 250 -5.84 2.16 21.96
N MET A 251 -6.38 3.29 22.41
CA MET A 251 -6.15 3.75 23.77
C MET A 251 -7.00 2.92 24.74
N LEU A 252 -6.35 2.43 25.80
CA LEU A 252 -6.94 1.67 26.88
C LEU A 252 -6.95 2.51 28.15
N LEU A 253 -8.12 2.53 28.80
CA LEU A 253 -8.28 3.06 30.15
C LEU A 253 -8.71 1.90 31.03
N ILE A 254 -7.84 1.50 31.95
CA ILE A 254 -8.17 0.52 32.97
C ILE A 254 -8.48 1.28 34.25
N PRO A 255 -9.73 1.23 34.73
CA PRO A 255 -10.13 2.01 35.88
C PRO A 255 -9.44 1.48 37.15
N GLY A 256 -9.03 2.42 38.01
CA GLY A 256 -8.41 2.11 39.31
C GLY A 256 -9.45 1.77 40.38
N GLU A 257 -8.98 1.35 41.55
CA GLU A 257 -9.84 1.10 42.72
C GLU A 257 -10.52 2.38 43.26
N GLU A 258 -10.07 3.56 42.83
CA GLU A 258 -10.58 4.85 43.32
C GLU A 258 -11.92 5.29 42.68
N ASP A 259 -12.36 4.66 41.59
CA ASP A 259 -13.58 5.07 40.88
C ASP A 259 -14.85 4.40 41.42
N ARG A 260 -15.59 5.19 42.20
CA ARG A 260 -16.99 5.00 42.59
C ARG A 260 -17.84 4.67 41.36
N ILE A 261 -18.52 3.51 41.37
CA ILE A 261 -19.49 3.05 40.35
C ILE A 261 -18.92 3.10 38.92
N GLN A 262 -18.45 1.95 38.42
CA GLN A 262 -17.94 1.83 37.06
C GLN A 262 -19.00 1.25 36.14
N MET A 263 -19.17 1.83 34.94
CA MET A 263 -19.92 1.21 33.85
C MET A 263 -18.96 0.60 32.86
N THR A 264 -19.21 -0.65 32.47
CA THR A 264 -18.55 -1.25 31.32
C THR A 264 -19.13 -0.66 30.03
N SER A 265 -18.32 -0.61 28.98
CA SER A 265 -18.82 -0.28 27.64
C SER A 265 -19.91 -1.28 27.24
N LEU A 266 -21.01 -0.78 26.66
CA LEU A 266 -22.19 -1.58 26.27
C LEU A 266 -21.78 -2.96 25.70
N LEU A 267 -22.26 -4.01 26.34
CA LEU A 267 -22.11 -5.39 25.90
C LEU A 267 -23.42 -5.82 25.25
N LEU A 268 -23.39 -6.01 23.93
CA LEU A 268 -24.52 -6.54 23.17
C LEU A 268 -24.24 -8.02 22.90
N GLY A 269 -25.00 -8.91 23.54
CA GLY A 269 -24.88 -10.36 23.36
C GLY A 269 -26.07 -10.92 22.59
N TYR A 270 -25.80 -11.74 21.56
CA TYR A 270 -26.82 -12.55 20.89
C TYR A 270 -26.76 -13.97 21.43
N ARG A 271 -27.87 -14.48 22.00
CA ARG A 271 -27.95 -15.80 22.68
C ARG A 271 -26.89 -16.00 23.78
N MET A 272 -26.92 -15.15 24.82
CA MET A 272 -26.13 -15.42 26.02
C MET A 272 -26.61 -16.71 26.69
N ASN A 273 -25.79 -17.75 26.65
CA ASN A 273 -25.94 -18.92 27.50
C ASN A 273 -25.28 -18.60 28.85
N TRP A 274 -26.09 -18.56 29.91
CA TRP A 274 -25.61 -18.49 31.28
C TRP A 274 -25.04 -19.85 31.70
N ASN A 275 -23.84 -20.18 31.23
CA ASN A 275 -23.08 -21.26 31.87
C ASN A 275 -22.29 -20.64 33.02
N ILE A 276 -22.85 -20.76 34.23
CA ILE A 276 -22.09 -20.67 35.46
C ILE A 276 -21.03 -21.78 35.35
N PRO A 277 -19.72 -21.49 35.49
CA PRO A 277 -18.72 -22.55 35.53
C PRO A 277 -19.03 -23.45 36.72
N ASP A 278 -19.43 -24.68 36.41
CA ASP A 278 -19.68 -25.72 37.42
C ASP A 278 -18.34 -26.03 38.07
N ASN A 279 -18.17 -25.55 39.30
CA ASN A 279 -16.99 -25.80 40.10
C ASN A 279 -17.15 -27.19 40.76
N SER A 280 -17.11 -28.22 39.92
CA SER A 280 -16.91 -29.61 40.30
C SER A 280 -16.09 -30.24 39.16
N LEU A 281 -14.86 -30.66 39.36
CA LEU A 281 -14.53 -31.89 40.08
C LEU A 281 -13.09 -31.83 40.64
N LEU A 282 -13.00 -32.01 41.96
CA LEU A 282 -12.03 -32.91 42.59
C LEU A 282 -12.48 -34.35 42.35
#